data_AF-A0A8T0FPQ3-F1
#
_entry.id   AF-A0A8T0FPQ3-F1
#
_cell.length_a   1.000
_cell.length_b   1.000
_cell.length_c   1.000
_cell.angle_alpha   90.00
_cell.angle_beta   90.00
_cell.angle_gamma   90.00
#
_symmetry.space_group_name_H-M   'P 1'
#
loop_
_entity.id
_entity.type
_entity.pdbx_description
1 polymer ?
#
loop_
_entity_poly.entity_id
_entity_poly.type
_entity_poly.pdbx_seq_one_letter_code
_entity_poly.pdbx_strand_id
1 'polypeptide(L)'
;MIKSSKYYSLILDTTPDVSHTEQLTVVIRFVYRNEETNKAQIEEHFLGFQSVDDTTGQGLFELINGHLKSLELNLSDLRGQSYDNGANMRGKHKGLQQKIIESNSRAL
;
A
#
# COMPACT_ATOMS: atom_id res chain seq x y z
N MET A 1 -4.38 -9.45 14.40
CA MET A 1 -4.78 -9.84 13.03
C MET A 1 -3.77 -9.41 11.99
N ILE A 2 -3.62 -8.11 11.67
CA ILE A 2 -2.53 -7.72 10.76
C ILE A 2 -1.16 -7.67 11.46
N LYS A 3 -1.08 -7.16 12.69
CA LYS A 3 0.17 -7.15 13.48
C LYS A 3 0.70 -8.55 13.83
N SER A 4 -0.15 -9.58 13.74
CA SER A 4 0.24 -10.99 13.90
C SER A 4 0.75 -11.62 12.59
N SER A 5 0.68 -10.88 11.48
CA SER A 5 1.16 -11.29 10.17
C SER A 5 2.46 -10.57 9.86
N LYS A 6 3.52 -11.32 9.56
CA LYS A 6 4.79 -10.71 9.21
C LYS A 6 4.76 -10.01 7.86
N TYR A 7 4.11 -10.60 6.85
CA TYR A 7 4.15 -10.10 5.48
C TYR A 7 2.77 -9.65 5.01
N TYR A 8 2.76 -8.63 4.15
CA TYR A 8 1.56 -8.05 3.58
C TYR A 8 1.80 -7.52 2.16
N SER A 9 0.73 -7.20 1.45
CA SER A 9 0.73 -6.50 0.17
C SER A 9 -0.23 -5.31 0.20
N LEU A 10 0.02 -4.32 -0.63
CA LEU A 10 -0.85 -3.15 -0.79
C LEU A 10 -1.61 -3.20 -2.11
N ILE A 11 -2.86 -2.77 -2.05
CA ILE A 11 -3.73 -2.50 -3.19
C ILE A 11 -4.10 -1.04 -3.09
N LEU A 12 -3.64 -0.26 -4.07
CA LEU A 12 -3.74 1.19 -4.08
C LEU A 12 -4.49 1.65 -5.33
N ASP A 13 -5.42 2.59 -5.15
CA ASP A 13 -6.22 3.14 -6.24
C ASP A 13 -6.44 4.64 -6.02
N THR A 14 -6.29 5.45 -7.06
CA THR A 14 -6.52 6.90 -7.00
C THR A 14 -7.84 7.26 -7.64
N THR A 15 -8.65 8.05 -6.94
CA THR A 15 -9.90 8.60 -7.46
C THR A 15 -10.07 10.05 -7.00
N PRO A 16 -10.59 10.95 -7.85
CA PRO A 16 -11.01 12.27 -7.39
C PRO A 16 -12.24 12.15 -6.48
N ASP A 17 -12.31 12.98 -5.45
CA ASP A 17 -13.49 13.16 -4.61
C ASP A 17 -14.47 14.22 -5.18
N VAL A 18 -15.56 14.50 -4.46
CA VAL A 18 -16.59 15.48 -4.87
C VAL A 18 -16.05 16.91 -5.01
N SER A 19 -14.91 17.21 -4.38
CA SER A 19 -14.22 18.50 -4.45
C SER A 19 -13.14 18.54 -5.55
N HIS A 20 -13.00 17.46 -6.33
CA HIS A 20 -11.92 17.24 -7.30
C HIS A 20 -10.52 17.14 -6.66
N THR A 21 -10.46 16.76 -5.38
CA THR A 21 -9.20 16.43 -4.71
C THR A 21 -8.89 14.96 -4.95
N GLU A 22 -7.67 14.65 -5.34
CA GLU A 22 -7.22 13.26 -5.52
C GLU A 22 -7.17 12.55 -4.16
N GLN A 23 -7.78 11.37 -4.10
CA GLN A 23 -7.79 10.51 -2.92
C GLN A 23 -7.14 9.17 -3.27
N LEU A 24 -6.24 8.72 -2.40
CA LEU A 24 -5.61 7.41 -2.49
C LEU A 24 -6.32 6.42 -1.56
N THR A 25 -6.99 5.44 -2.15
CA THR A 25 -7.57 4.29 -1.46
C THR A 25 -6.46 3.35 -1.04
N VAL A 26 -6.40 2.99 0.24
CA VAL A 26 -5.39 2.06 0.77
C VAL A 26 -6.08 0.80 1.28
N VAL A 27 -5.83 -0.33 0.61
CA VAL A 27 -6.24 -1.65 1.06
C VAL A 27 -4.99 -2.49 1.32
N ILE A 28 -5.00 -3.22 2.43
CA ILE A 28 -3.91 -4.12 2.80
C ILE A 28 -4.40 -5.56 2.77
N ARG A 29 -3.61 -6.42 2.14
CA ARG A 29 -3.87 -7.86 2.05
C ARG A 29 -2.76 -8.60 2.77
N PHE A 30 -3.12 -9.53 3.66
CA PHE A 30 -2.13 -10.27 4.45
C PHE A 30 -2.57 -11.71 4.68
N VAL A 31 -1.60 -12.55 5.03
CA VAL A 31 -1.81 -13.95 5.40
C VAL A 31 -1.54 -14.10 6.88
N TYR A 32 -2.49 -14.63 7.63
CA TYR A 32 -2.31 -14.98 9.03
C TYR A 32 -2.58 -16.46 9.26
N ARG A 33 -2.07 -16.99 10.37
CA ARG A 33 -2.41 -18.33 10.84
C ARG A 33 -3.53 -18.22 11.84
N ASN A 34 -4.66 -18.83 11.52
CA ASN A 34 -5.77 -18.95 12.44
C ASN A 34 -5.40 -19.97 13.54
N GLU A 35 -5.35 -19.53 14.79
CA GLU A 35 -4.85 -20.36 15.91
C GLU A 35 -5.80 -21.50 16.26
N GLU A 36 -7.11 -21.32 16.08
CA GLU A 36 -8.12 -22.33 16.39
C GLU A 36 -8.12 -23.47 15.37
N THR A 37 -8.04 -23.12 14.09
CA THR A 37 -8.12 -24.09 12.98
C THR A 37 -6.75 -24.58 12.50
N ASN A 38 -5.67 -23.92 12.97
CA ASN A 38 -4.29 -24.15 12.56
C ASN A 38 -4.02 -23.95 11.06
N LYS A 39 -4.91 -23.25 10.34
CA LYS A 39 -4.84 -23.03 8.90
C LYS A 39 -4.36 -21.62 8.57
N ALA A 40 -3.70 -21.47 7.42
CA ALA A 40 -3.42 -20.16 6.84
C ALA A 40 -4.71 -19.59 6.24
N GLN A 41 -4.97 -18.31 6.52
CA GLN A 41 -6.11 -17.57 5.99
C GLN A 41 -5.62 -16.23 5.41
N ILE A 42 -6.34 -15.75 4.40
CA ILE A 42 -6.07 -14.48 3.73
C ILE A 42 -7.17 -13.51 4.11
N GLU A 43 -6.79 -12.29 4.45
CA GLU A 43 -7.73 -11.18 4.66
C GLU A 43 -7.28 -9.93 3.92
N GLU A 44 -8.27 -9.09 3.61
CA GLU A 44 -8.12 -7.78 2.98
C GLU A 44 -8.82 -6.75 3.86
N HIS A 45 -8.07 -5.77 4.36
CA HIS A 45 -8.58 -4.71 5.22
C HIS A 45 -8.48 -3.37 4.51
N PHE A 46 -9.56 -2.61 4.51
CA PHE A 46 -9.56 -1.22 4.07
C PHE A 46 -8.95 -0.35 5.18
N LEU A 47 -7.85 0.34 4.89
CA LEU A 47 -7.14 1.19 5.83
C LEU A 47 -7.61 2.66 5.77
N GLY A 48 -8.31 3.03 4.69
CA GLY A 48 -8.88 4.36 4.54
C GLY A 48 -8.50 5.02 3.22
N PHE A 49 -8.97 6.27 3.09
CA PHE A 49 -8.54 7.19 2.05
C PHE A 49 -7.45 8.11 2.58
N GLN A 50 -6.49 8.46 1.75
CA GLN A 50 -5.47 9.46 2.04
C GLN A 50 -5.57 10.58 1.00
N SER A 51 -5.76 11.81 1.45
CA SER A 51 -5.74 12.98 0.55
C SER A 51 -4.37 13.09 -0.10
N VAL A 52 -4.34 13.29 -1.41
CA VAL A 52 -3.13 13.40 -2.22
C VAL A 52 -2.93 14.85 -2.63
N ASP A 53 -2.01 15.53 -1.96
CA ASP A 53 -1.60 16.89 -2.33
C ASP A 53 -0.53 16.89 -3.43
N ASP A 54 0.37 15.90 -3.42
CA ASP A 54 1.41 15.69 -4.41
C ASP A 54 1.20 14.35 -5.13
N THR A 55 0.74 14.45 -6.38
CA THR A 55 0.45 13.30 -7.23
C THR A 55 1.70 12.70 -7.88
N THR A 56 2.90 13.25 -7.67
CA THR A 56 4.13 12.64 -8.16
C THR A 56 4.39 11.32 -7.45
N GLY A 57 5.13 10.40 -8.10
CA GLY A 57 5.48 9.13 -7.46
C GLY A 57 6.27 9.28 -6.15
N GLN A 58 6.99 10.39 -5.96
CA GLN A 58 7.70 10.69 -4.71
C GLN A 58 6.73 11.13 -3.61
N GLY A 59 5.83 12.08 -3.90
CA GLY A 59 4.81 12.53 -2.94
C GLY A 59 3.92 11.39 -2.46
N LEU A 60 3.46 10.55 -3.40
CA LEU A 60 2.69 9.34 -3.10
C LEU A 60 3.47 8.34 -2.22
N PHE A 61 4.78 8.19 -2.46
CA PHE A 61 5.62 7.30 -1.66
C PHE A 61 5.76 7.81 -0.22
N GLU A 62 5.99 9.11 -0.04
CA GLU A 62 6.10 9.72 1.29
C GLU A 62 4.79 9.62 2.07
N LEU A 63 3.66 9.86 1.40
CA LEU A 63 2.32 9.70 1.95
C LEU A 63 2.09 8.26 2.46
N ILE A 64 2.32 7.26 1.61
CA ILE A 64 2.13 5.85 1.97
C ILE A 64 3.11 5.41 3.05
N ASN A 65 4.39 5.78 2.95
CA ASN A 65 5.38 5.42 3.95
C ASN A 65 5.06 6.04 5.32
N GLY A 66 4.57 7.28 5.35
CA GLY A 66 4.07 7.93 6.57
C GLY A 66 2.86 7.22 7.15
N HIS A 67 1.88 6.87 6.32
CA HIS A 67 0.68 6.14 6.73
C HIS A 67 1.01 4.74 7.29
N LEU A 68 1.90 3.98 6.64
CA LEU A 68 2.33 2.68 7.16
C LEU A 68 3.04 2.80 8.50
N LYS A 69 3.91 3.81 8.67
CA LYS A 69 4.60 4.07 9.94
C LYS A 69 3.64 4.41 11.07
N SER A 70 2.59 5.19 10.81
CA SER A 70 1.60 5.52 11.84
C SER A 70 0.78 4.30 12.31
N LEU A 71 0.68 3.28 11.44
CA LEU A 71 0.05 1.99 11.75
C LEU A 71 1.05 0.96 12.31
N GLU A 72 2.32 1.33 12.49
CA GLU A 72 3.43 0.45 12.89
C GLU A 72 3.65 -0.72 11.92
N LEU A 73 3.40 -0.49 10.63
CA LEU A 73 3.63 -1.45 9.55
C LEU A 73 4.97 -1.17 8.88
N ASN A 74 5.89 -2.13 8.94
CA ASN A 74 7.23 -1.97 8.37
C ASN A 74 7.18 -2.11 6.85
N LEU A 75 7.70 -1.13 6.12
CA LEU A 75 7.80 -1.19 4.65
C LEU A 75 8.67 -2.38 4.20
N SER A 76 9.66 -2.78 4.99
CA SER A 76 10.54 -3.94 4.71
C SER A 76 9.79 -5.28 4.65
N ASP A 77 8.58 -5.33 5.20
CA ASP A 77 7.72 -6.52 5.24
C ASP A 77 6.72 -6.58 4.08
N LEU A 78 6.62 -5.52 3.29
CA LEU A 78 5.81 -5.48 2.07
C LEU A 78 6.34 -6.47 1.02
N ARG A 79 5.45 -7.30 0.45
CA ARG A 79 5.78 -8.32 -0.56
C ARG A 79 5.05 -8.15 -1.88
N GLY A 80 3.97 -7.38 -1.90
CA GLY A 80 3.20 -7.13 -3.10
C GLY A 80 2.73 -5.69 -3.18
N GLN A 81 2.68 -5.14 -4.38
CA GLN A 81 2.15 -3.81 -4.65
C GLN A 81 1.29 -3.81 -5.92
N SER A 82 0.09 -3.24 -5.84
CA SER A 82 -0.84 -3.19 -6.97
C SER A 82 -1.49 -1.81 -7.08
N TYR A 83 -1.70 -1.38 -8.32
CA TYR A 83 -2.03 -0.01 -8.69
C TYR A 83 -3.01 0.04 -9.87
N ASP A 84 -3.61 1.20 -10.09
CA ASP A 84 -4.23 1.56 -11.35
C ASP A 84 -3.19 1.76 -12.48
N ASN A 85 -3.65 2.10 -13.69
CA ASN A 85 -2.77 2.34 -14.84
C ASN A 85 -2.20 3.78 -14.88
N GLY A 86 -2.36 4.57 -13.81
CA GLY A 86 -1.84 5.93 -13.73
C GLY A 86 -0.32 5.96 -13.87
N ALA A 87 0.21 6.88 -14.68
CA ALA A 87 1.66 6.97 -14.93
C ALA A 87 2.45 7.31 -13.66
N ASN A 88 1.86 8.07 -12.74
CA ASN A 88 2.46 8.38 -11.45
C ASN A 88 2.43 7.21 -10.47
N MET A 89 1.58 6.20 -10.71
CA MET A 89 1.47 4.99 -9.90
C MET A 89 2.38 3.89 -10.46
N ARG A 90 2.12 3.45 -11.70
CA ARG A 90 2.81 2.33 -12.38
C ARG A 90 4.06 2.74 -13.19
N GLY A 91 4.45 4.01 -13.15
CA GLY A 91 5.56 4.52 -13.94
C GLY A 91 6.89 3.82 -13.62
N LYS A 92 7.50 3.18 -14.63
CA LYS A 92 8.74 2.39 -14.50
C LYS A 92 9.96 3.18 -13.98
N HIS A 93 9.97 4.51 -14.14
CA HIS A 93 11.13 5.34 -13.80
C HIS A 93 10.91 6.30 -12.65
N LYS A 94 9.67 6.77 -12.48
CA LYS A 94 9.33 7.84 -11.52
C LYS A 94 8.02 7.60 -10.78
N GLY A 95 7.34 6.49 -11.07
CA GLY A 95 6.08 6.17 -10.42
C GLY A 95 6.30 5.66 -9.00
N LEU A 96 5.23 5.66 -8.21
CA LEU A 96 5.18 5.08 -6.87
C LEU A 96 5.73 3.65 -6.84
N GLN A 97 5.41 2.86 -7.88
CA GLN A 97 5.89 1.49 -7.99
C GLN A 97 7.41 1.41 -7.88
N GLN A 98 8.10 2.22 -8.68
CA GLN A 98 9.56 2.25 -8.71
C GLN A 98 10.15 2.72 -7.38
N LYS A 99 9.52 3.71 -6.72
CA LYS A 99 9.94 4.22 -5.41
C LYS A 99 9.85 3.18 -4.30
N ILE A 100 8.79 2.38 -4.31
CA ILE A 100 8.63 1.27 -3.36
C ILE A 100 9.67 0.18 -3.64
N ILE A 101 9.93 -0.18 -4.90
CA ILE A 101 10.96 -1.16 -5.26
C ILE A 101 12.35 -0.71 -4.82
N GLU A 102 12.69 0.57 -5.00
CA GLU A 102 13.97 1.16 -4.53
C GLU A 102 14.15 1.03 -3.02
N SER A 103 13.06 1.17 -2.25
CA SER A 103 13.08 1.07 -0.79
C SER A 103 13.00 -0.37 -0.28
N ASN A 104 12.32 -1.25 -1.02
CA ASN A 104 12.17 -2.67 -0.72
C ASN A 104 12.02 -3.46 -2.03
N SER A 105 13.14 -4.03 -2.48
CA SER A 105 13.21 -4.81 -3.72
C SER A 105 12.38 -6.10 -3.73
N ARG A 106 11.77 -6.46 -2.60
CA ARG A 106 10.91 -7.64 -2.46
C ARG A 106 9.42 -7.31 -2.54
N ALA A 107 9.04 -6.04 -2.64
CA ALA A 107 7.66 -5.65 -2.90
C ALA A 107 7.42 -5.78 -4.41
N LEU A 108 6.85 -6.90 -4.86
CA LEU A 108 6.69 -7.21 -6.29
C LEU A 108 5.34 -6.76 -6.86
#